data_AF-A0A0C9YZI4-F1
#
_entry.id   AF-A0A0C9YZI4-F1
#
_cell.length_a   1.000
_cell.length_b   1.000
_cell.length_c   1.000
_cell.angle_alpha   90.00
_cell.angle_beta   90.00
_cell.angle_gamma   90.00
#
_symmetry.space_group_name_H-M   'P 1'
#
loop_
_entity.id
_entity.type
_entity.pdbx_description
1 polymer ?
#
loop_
_entity_poly.entity_id
_entity_poly.type
_entity_poly.pdbx_seq_one_letter_code
_entity_poly.pdbx_strand_id
1 'polypeptide(L)' 'ELILQRWRERFMQLRVELKVAVGAISFTADVWSADKLDSYFAMMAHWIGHESGNAPHSGQLAMKAALIAFHYLPTSHTG' A
#
# COMPACT_ATOMS: atom_id res chain seq x y z
N GLU A 1 -16.88 13.09 -5.75
CA GLU A 1 -16.25 11.94 -5.07
C GLU A 1 -15.22 11.20 -5.95
N LEU A 2 -14.41 11.94 -6.74
CA LEU A 2 -13.49 11.34 -7.73
C LEU A 2 -12.27 10.64 -7.08
N ILE A 3 -11.84 11.13 -5.91
CA ILE A 3 -10.69 10.58 -5.18
C ILE A 3 -10.99 9.17 -4.67
N LEU A 4 -12.16 8.97 -4.04
CA LEU A 4 -12.56 7.65 -3.54
C LEU A 4 -12.78 6.64 -4.66
N GLN A 5 -13.29 7.09 -5.82
CA GLN A 5 -13.41 6.22 -6.99
C GLN A 5 -12.02 5.81 -7.53
N ARG A 6 -11.12 6.77 -7.78
CA ARG A 6 -9.75 6.47 -8.22
C ARG A 6 -9.01 5.58 -7.23
N TRP A 7 -9.23 5.78 -5.94
CA TRP A 7 -8.69 4.91 -4.90
C TRP A 7 -9.20 3.47 -5.05
N ARG A 8 -10.51 3.27 -5.20
CA ARG A 8 -11.09 1.93 -5.42
C ARG A 8 -10.52 1.25 -6.66
N GLU A 9 -10.40 1.98 -7.77
CA GLU A 9 -9.81 1.47 -9.01
C GLU A 9 -8.34 1.08 -8.81
N ARG A 10 -7.53 1.95 -8.19
CA ARG A 10 -6.13 1.66 -7.88
C ARG A 10 -5.99 0.47 -6.93
N PHE A 11 -6.86 0.38 -5.93
CA PHE A 11 -6.85 -0.72 -4.96
C PHE A 11 -7.15 -2.06 -5.63
N MET A 12 -8.08 -2.09 -6.60
CA MET A 12 -8.35 -3.30 -7.39
C MET A 12 -7.13 -3.72 -8.22
N GLN A 13 -6.43 -2.77 -8.85
CA GLN A 13 -5.18 -3.05 -9.58
C GLN A 13 -4.09 -3.55 -8.64
N LEU A 14 -3.94 -2.93 -7.46
CA LEU A 14 -2.96 -3.32 -6.45
C LEU A 14 -3.17 -4.77 -6.00
N ARG A 15 -4.41 -5.23 -5.84
CA ARG A 15 -4.69 -6.65 -5.53
C ARG A 15 -4.20 -7.60 -6.61
N VAL A 16 -4.21 -7.20 -7.88
CA VAL A 16 -3.64 -7.99 -8.98
C VAL A 16 -2.12 -7.98 -8.91
N GLU A 17 -1.50 -6.81 -8.67
CA GLU A 17 -0.05 -6.68 -8.52
C GLU A 17 0.50 -7.52 -7.35
N LEU A 18 -0.18 -7.52 -6.20
CA LEU A 18 0.23 -8.29 -5.03
C LEU A 18 0.09 -9.81 -5.23
N LYS A 19 -0.86 -10.27 -6.06
CA LYS A 19 -1.00 -11.70 -6.39
C LYS A 19 0.18 -12.26 -7.18
N VAL A 20 0.87 -11.41 -7.93
CA VAL A 20 2.04 -11.78 -8.75
C VAL A 20 3.35 -11.28 -8.12
N ALA A 21 3.32 -10.92 -6.83
CA ALA A 21 4.52 -10.58 -6.08
C ALA A 21 5.49 -11.77 -6.06
N VAL A 22 6.77 -11.45 -6.16
CA VAL A 22 7.86 -12.42 -6.09
C VAL A 22 8.34 -12.48 -4.64
N GLY A 23 8.21 -13.64 -4.01
CA GLY A 23 8.59 -13.84 -2.62
C GLY A 23 7.57 -13.27 -1.63
N ALA A 24 8.06 -12.79 -0.48
CA ALA A 24 7.21 -12.31 0.59
C ALA A 24 6.73 -10.86 0.35
N ILE A 25 5.51 -10.58 0.82
CA ILE A 25 4.99 -9.22 0.96
C ILE A 25 5.23 -8.81 2.41
N SER A 26 5.93 -7.69 2.62
CA SER A 26 6.15 -7.11 3.94
C SER A 26 5.25 -5.91 4.15
N PHE A 27 4.87 -5.66 5.40
CA PHE A 27 4.02 -4.54 5.76
C PHE A 27 4.74 -3.64 6.76
N THR A 28 4.60 -2.33 6.59
CA THR A 28 4.90 -1.36 7.65
C THR A 28 3.61 -0.68 8.03
N ALA A 29 3.35 -0.61 9.32
CA ALA A 29 2.26 0.17 9.88
C ALA A 29 2.86 1.37 10.61
N ASP A 30 2.26 2.53 10.41
CA ASP A 30 2.59 3.74 11.14
C ASP A 30 1.32 4.27 11.80
N VAL A 31 1.44 4.64 13.08
CA VAL A 31 0.39 5.26 13.86
C VAL A 31 0.96 6.53 14.45
N TRP A 32 0.30 7.64 14.15
CA TRP A 32 0.70 8.94 14.66
C TRP A 32 -0.51 9.77 15.04
N SER A 33 -0.30 10.72 15.95
CA SER A 33 -1.29 11.74 16.28
C SER A 33 -0.93 13.04 15.58
N ALA A 34 -1.92 13.70 14.95
CA ALA A 34 -1.77 15.07 14.47
C ALA A 34 -1.97 16.09 15.60
N ASP A 35 -1.69 17.36 15.33
CA ASP A 35 -1.70 18.46 16.31
C ASP A 35 -2.99 18.62 17.14
N LYS A 36 -4.10 18.00 16.70
CA LYS A 36 -5.41 18.04 17.36
C LYS A 36 -5.75 16.78 18.18
N LEU A 37 -4.77 15.91 18.47
CA LEU A 37 -4.95 14.58 19.07
C LEU A 37 -5.73 13.59 18.18
N ASP A 38 -5.98 13.97 16.92
CA ASP A 38 -6.52 13.08 15.89
C ASP A 38 -5.47 12.02 15.58
N SER A 39 -5.78 10.75 15.87
CA SER A 39 -4.85 9.65 15.57
C SER A 39 -5.14 9.09 14.18
N TYR A 40 -4.08 8.74 13.46
CA TYR A 40 -4.13 8.17 12.13
C TYR A 40 -3.33 6.88 12.09
N PHE A 41 -3.79 5.97 11.25
CA PHE A 41 -3.11 4.73 10.95
C PHE A 41 -2.89 4.65 9.45
N ALA A 42 -1.67 4.39 9.02
CA ALA A 42 -1.35 4.01 7.66
C ALA A 42 -0.67 2.64 7.63
N MET A 43 -1.03 1.84 6.63
CA MET A 43 -0.31 0.60 6.33
C MET A 43 0.17 0.63 4.88
N MET A 44 1.46 0.38 4.71
CA MET A 44 2.12 0.23 3.42
C MET A 44 2.47 -1.24 3.20
N ALA A 45 2.18 -1.77 2.01
CA ALA A 45 2.75 -3.03 1.55
C ALA A 45 4.03 -2.75 0.76
N HIS A 46 5.03 -3.60 0.95
CA HIS A 46 6.30 -3.63 0.24
C HIS A 46 6.48 -5.01 -0.37
N TRP A 47 6.81 -5.09 -1.65
CA TRP A 47 7.00 -6.38 -2.33
C TRP A 47 8.00 -6.25 -3.47
N ILE A 48 8.58 -7.38 -3.87
CA ILE A 48 9.34 -7.48 -5.10
C ILE A 48 8.40 -7.87 -6.23
N GLY A 49 8.51 -7.23 -7.39
CA GLY A 49 7.75 -7.61 -8.58
C GLY A 49 8.47 -7.23 -9.85
N HIS A 50 8.04 -7.80 -10.97
CA HIS A 50 8.59 -7.45 -12.28
C HIS A 50 8.24 -6.00 -12.65
N GLU A 51 9.17 -5.29 -13.27
CA GLU A 51 8.86 -4.01 -13.91
C GLU A 51 7.86 -4.23 -15.07
N SER A 52 6.78 -3.44 -15.08
CA SER A 52 5.87 -3.41 -16.21
C SER A 52 6.43 -2.43 -17.25
N GLY A 53 6.83 -2.91 -18.42
CA GLY A 53 7.24 -2.03 -19.53
C GLY A 53 8.34 -2.56 -20.44
N ASN A 54 9.03 -3.62 -20.06
CA ASN A 54 10.10 -4.19 -20.87
C ASN A 54 9.72 -5.58 -21.40
N ALA A 55 10.19 -5.85 -22.61
CA ALA A 55 9.99 -7.04 -23.42
C ALA A 55 9.96 -8.35 -22.60
N PRO A 56 9.28 -9.42 -23.08
CA PRO A 56 8.99 -10.67 -22.35
C PRO A 56 10.19 -11.44 -21.76
N HIS A 57 11.41 -10.90 -21.84
CA HIS A 57 12.65 -11.49 -21.36
C HIS A 57 13.44 -10.61 -20.38
N SER A 58 12.98 -9.41 -20.01
CA SER A 58 13.66 -8.64 -18.96
C SER A 58 13.19 -9.14 -17.59
N GLY A 59 13.91 -10.11 -17.01
CA GLY A 59 13.69 -10.63 -15.65
C GLY A 59 14.00 -9.62 -14.55
N GLN A 60 13.88 -8.32 -14.82
CA GLN A 60 14.20 -7.26 -13.89
C GLN A 60 13.16 -7.20 -12.78
N LEU A 61 13.65 -7.39 -11.57
CA LEU A 61 12.88 -7.28 -10.34
C LEU A 61 13.06 -5.87 -9.78
N ALA A 62 11.97 -5.28 -9.33
CA ALA A 62 11.97 -4.00 -8.64
C ALA A 62 11.30 -4.13 -7.28
N MET A 63 11.82 -3.39 -6.31
CA MET A 63 11.13 -3.16 -5.05
C MET A 63 9.99 -2.17 -5.27
N LYS A 64 8.79 -2.56 -4.89
CA LYS A 64 7.56 -1.79 -5.01
C LYS A 64 6.95 -1.55 -3.64
N ALA A 65 6.27 -0.43 -3.49
CA ALA A 65 5.55 -0.08 -2.28
C ALA A 65 4.23 0.60 -2.62
N ALA A 66 3.20 0.36 -1.82
CA ALA A 66 1.90 1.02 -1.96
C ALA A 66 1.15 1.09 -0.64
N LEU A 67 0.41 2.19 -0.46
CA LEU A 67 -0.54 2.36 0.63
C LEU A 67 -1.70 1.37 0.44
N ILE A 68 -2.03 0.60 1.47
CA ILE A 68 -3.12 -0.38 1.45
C ILE A 68 -4.22 -0.06 2.46
N ALA A 69 -3.91 0.72 3.48
CA ALA A 69 -4.88 1.20 4.45
C ALA A 69 -4.50 2.61 4.92
N PHE A 70 -5.50 3.46 5.08
CA PHE A 70 -5.39 4.75 5.76
C PHE A 70 -6.67 4.97 6.54
N HIS A 71 -6.55 5.07 7.87
CA HIS A 71 -7.69 5.15 8.77
C HIS A 71 -7.51 6.31 9.74
N TYR A 72 -8.60 7.05 9.95
CA TYR A 72 -8.75 7.93 11.09
C TYR A 72 -9.15 7.10 12.31
N LEU A 73 -8.47 7.30 13.43
CA LEU A 73 -8.65 6.62 14.71
C LEU A 73 -9.15 7.63 15.75
N PRO A 74 -10.48 7.79 15.91
CA PRO A 74 -11.06 8.81 16.80
C PRO A 74 -10.94 8.51 18.30
N THR A 75 -10.17 7.51 18.72
CA THR A 75 -10.12 7.04 20.11
C THR A 75 -8.70 6.76 20.59
N SER A 76 -8.54 6.76 21.92
CA SER A 76 -7.33 6.27 22.58
C SER A 76 -7.02 4.85 22.12
N HIS A 77 -5.84 4.64 21.54
CA HIS A 77 -5.31 3.33 21.17
C HIS A 77 -4.25 2.93 22.21
N THR A 78 -4.16 1.65 22.58
CA THR A 78 -3.26 1.18 23.65
C THR A 78 -1.90 0.69 23.14
N GLY A 79 -1.62 0.86 21.85
CA GLY A 79 -0.49 0.19 21.19
C GLY A 79 -0.83 -1.27 20.87
#